data_AF-A0A966XAJ7-F1
#
_entry.id   AF-A0A966XAJ7-F1
#
_cell.length_a   1.000
_cell.length_b   1.000
_cell.length_c   1.000
_cell.angle_alpha   90.00
_cell.angle_beta   90.00
_cell.angle_gamma   90.00
#
_symmetry.space_group_name_H-M   'P 1'
#
loop_
_entity.id
_entity.type
_entity.pdbx_description
1 polymer ?
#
loop_
_entity_poly.entity_id
_entity_poly.type
_entity_poly.pdbx_seq_one_letter_code
_entity_poly.pdbx_strand_id
1 'polypeptide(L)'
;MPRIVPSFNEASIRDSWIFGAPYAQPIVTREFPSHIPPLKGPLPGLWIGSMFQVYPQDRGQNYSVALANRLVLEMVRERRGAD
;
A
#
# COMPACT_ATOMS: atom_id res chain seq x y z
N MET A 1 17.99 23.07 7.37
CA MET A 1 17.46 23.90 6.27
C MET A 1 18.40 24.99 5.77
N PRO A 2 19.23 25.68 6.58
CA PRO A 2 20.15 26.71 6.08
C PRO A 2 21.10 26.24 4.97
N ARG A 3 21.43 24.94 4.95
CA ARG A 3 22.22 24.31 3.86
C ARG A 3 21.51 24.32 2.50
N ILE A 4 20.17 24.28 2.49
CA ILE A 4 19.33 24.26 1.27
C ILE A 4 18.80 25.67 1.00
N VAL A 5 18.34 26.37 2.05
CA VAL A 5 17.79 27.73 2.00
C VAL A 5 18.53 28.59 3.05
N PRO A 6 19.56 29.36 2.67
CA PRO A 6 20.44 30.08 3.61
C PRO A 6 19.75 31.05 4.57
N SER A 7 18.62 31.62 4.16
CA SER A 7 17.83 32.55 4.98
C SER A 7 16.89 31.87 5.98
N PHE A 8 16.75 30.55 5.92
CA PHE A 8 15.79 29.83 6.76
C PHE A 8 16.18 29.94 8.24
N ASN A 9 15.23 30.37 9.07
CA ASN A 9 15.36 30.46 10.51
C ASN A 9 14.07 30.00 11.21
N GLU A 10 14.08 29.89 12.55
CA GLU A 10 12.93 29.39 13.32
C GLU A 10 11.67 30.25 13.14
N ALA A 11 11.80 31.58 13.03
CA ALA A 11 10.67 32.47 12.78
C ALA A 11 10.02 32.26 11.40
N SER A 12 10.65 31.49 10.51
CA SER A 12 10.08 31.08 9.22
C SER A 12 9.05 29.94 9.36
N ILE A 13 8.95 29.30 10.53
CA ILE A 13 8.05 28.18 10.78
C ILE A 13 6.70 28.73 11.26
N ARG A 14 5.62 28.44 10.52
CA ARG A 14 4.25 28.76 10.94
C ARG A 14 3.68 27.71 11.89
N ASP A 15 3.81 26.44 11.51
CA ASP A 15 3.28 25.29 12.22
C ASP A 15 4.19 24.08 11.95
N SER A 16 4.16 23.08 12.83
CA SER A 16 4.92 21.83 12.66
C SER A 16 4.19 20.63 13.26
N TRP A 17 4.30 19.47 12.61
CA TRP A 17 3.73 18.22 13.06
C TRP A 17 4.72 17.08 12.84
N ILE A 18 4.68 16.08 13.72
CA ILE A 18 5.44 14.84 13.60
C ILE A 18 4.50 13.65 13.75
N PHE A 19 4.64 12.68 12.85
CA PHE A 19 3.85 11.45 12.86
C PHE A 19 4.80 10.26 12.82
N GLY A 20 4.53 9.26 13.67
CA GLY A 20 5.24 7.99 13.69
C GLY A 20 4.36 6.89 13.10
N ALA A 21 4.87 6.16 12.11
CA ALA A 21 4.21 5.01 11.53
C ALA A 21 5.25 3.90 11.30
N PRO A 22 5.40 2.93 12.23
CA PRO A 22 6.43 1.89 12.16
C PRO A 22 6.39 1.06 10.87
N TYR A 23 5.23 0.98 10.22
CA TYR A 23 4.99 0.23 8.98
C TYR A 23 4.50 1.13 7.84
N ALA A 24 5.00 2.36 7.77
CA ALA A 24 4.59 3.35 6.76
C ALA A 24 4.87 2.89 5.32
N GLN A 25 5.87 2.04 5.12
CA GLN A 25 6.26 1.54 3.81
C GLN A 25 6.69 0.07 3.90
N PRO A 26 6.25 -0.79 2.97
CA PRO A 26 6.80 -2.14 2.85
C PRO A 26 8.29 -2.08 2.51
N ILE A 27 9.08 -2.95 3.15
CA ILE A 27 10.48 -3.16 2.77
C ILE A 27 10.52 -4.25 1.72
N VAL A 28 10.89 -3.87 0.49
CA VAL A 28 10.96 -4.79 -0.64
C VAL A 28 12.35 -5.44 -0.67
N THR A 29 12.47 -6.58 0.01
CA THR A 29 13.65 -7.43 -0.05
C THR A 29 13.72 -8.24 -1.35
N ARG A 30 14.79 -8.99 -1.58
CA ARG A 30 14.96 -9.79 -2.81
C ARG A 30 13.91 -10.90 -2.91
N GLU A 31 13.55 -11.46 -1.77
CA GLU A 31 12.56 -12.52 -1.59
C GLU A 31 11.14 -11.99 -1.35
N PHE A 32 10.94 -10.68 -1.33
CA PHE A 32 9.61 -10.06 -1.17
C PHE A 32 8.54 -10.65 -2.10
N PRO A 33 8.81 -10.90 -3.41
CA PRO A 33 7.80 -11.46 -4.31
C PRO A 33 7.26 -12.82 -3.84
N SER A 34 8.07 -13.65 -3.16
CA SER A 34 7.61 -14.93 -2.62
C SER A 34 6.78 -14.80 -1.34
N HIS A 35 6.80 -13.65 -0.69
CA HIS A 35 6.04 -13.37 0.53
C HIS A 35 4.71 -12.65 0.25
N ILE A 36 4.39 -12.31 -1.01
CA ILE A 36 3.14 -11.65 -1.36
C ILE A 36 1.99 -12.64 -1.15
N PRO A 37 1.01 -12.34 -0.27
CA PRO A 37 -0.10 -13.23 -0.05
C PRO A 37 -1.04 -13.27 -1.27
N PRO A 38 -1.66 -14.43 -1.56
CA PRO A 38 -2.69 -14.51 -2.59
C PRO A 38 -3.87 -13.57 -2.27
N LEU A 39 -4.66 -13.22 -3.29
CA LEU A 39 -5.87 -12.44 -3.08
C LEU A 39 -6.95 -13.22 -2.33
N LYS A 40 -7.00 -14.55 -2.52
CA LYS A 40 -7.89 -15.42 -1.77
C LYS A 40 -7.26 -15.76 -0.43
N GLY A 41 -7.98 -15.46 0.65
CA GLY A 41 -7.56 -15.76 2.01
C GLY A 41 -7.71 -17.25 2.35
N PRO A 42 -7.14 -17.69 3.48
CA PRO A 42 -7.22 -19.08 3.93
C PRO A 42 -8.62 -19.48 4.44
N LEU A 43 -9.50 -18.52 4.71
CA LEU A 43 -10.86 -18.77 5.19
C LEU A 43 -11.87 -18.68 4.03
N PRO A 44 -12.94 -19.49 4.04
CA PRO A 44 -14.01 -19.37 3.06
C PRO A 44 -14.60 -17.95 3.01
N GLY A 45 -14.70 -17.40 1.81
CA GLY A 45 -15.24 -16.06 1.59
C GLY A 45 -14.31 -14.89 1.97
N LEU A 46 -13.11 -15.16 2.50
CA LEU A 46 -12.14 -14.11 2.82
C LEU A 46 -11.29 -13.75 1.59
N TRP A 47 -11.25 -12.46 1.27
CA TRP A 47 -10.37 -11.89 0.25
C TRP A 47 -9.46 -10.83 0.88
N ILE A 48 -8.20 -10.79 0.43
CA ILE A 48 -7.15 -9.96 0.99
C ILE A 48 -6.63 -9.02 -0.12
N GLY A 49 -6.73 -7.72 0.13
CA GLY A 49 -6.07 -6.68 -0.66
C GLY A 49 -5.21 -5.80 0.24
N SER A 50 -3.91 -5.77 0.00
CA SER A 50 -2.94 -4.99 0.78
C SER A 50 -1.88 -4.36 -0.11
N MET A 51 -1.05 -3.48 0.47
CA MET A 51 0.09 -2.89 -0.24
C MET A 51 1.10 -3.93 -0.76
N PHE A 52 1.11 -5.16 -0.23
CA PHE A 52 2.04 -6.18 -0.72
C PHE A 52 1.68 -6.63 -2.14
N GLN A 53 0.39 -6.66 -2.48
CA GLN A 53 -0.07 -7.00 -3.83
C GLN A 53 -0.01 -5.83 -4.83
N VAL A 54 0.44 -4.65 -4.39
CA VAL A 54 0.72 -3.48 -5.25
C VAL A 54 2.11 -3.59 -5.89
N TYR A 55 3.03 -4.36 -5.28
CA TYR A 55 4.33 -4.65 -5.88
C TYR A 55 4.17 -5.19 -7.32
N PRO A 56 5.02 -4.78 -8.29
CA PRO A 56 6.24 -3.97 -8.13
C PRO A 56 6.02 -2.47 -8.14
N GLN A 57 4.78 -2.00 -8.21
CA GLN A 57 4.49 -0.58 -8.18
C GLN A 57 4.63 -0.02 -6.77
N ASP A 58 4.86 1.29 -6.68
CA ASP A 58 4.88 1.99 -5.41
C ASP A 58 3.45 2.10 -4.83
N ARG A 59 3.34 2.41 -3.54
CA ARG A 59 2.09 2.54 -2.75
C ARG A 59 1.20 3.73 -3.17
N GLY A 60 1.15 4.05 -4.45
CA GLY A 60 0.23 5.02 -5.05
C GLY A 60 -1.22 4.54 -4.98
N GLN A 61 -2.14 5.49 -4.79
CA GLN A 61 -3.58 5.21 -4.70
C GLN A 61 -4.14 4.59 -5.98
N ASN A 62 -3.61 4.99 -7.15
CA ASN A 62 -3.99 4.43 -8.45
C ASN A 62 -3.84 2.90 -8.51
N TYR A 63 -2.74 2.36 -7.98
CA TYR A 63 -2.50 0.91 -7.97
C TYR A 63 -3.35 0.18 -6.92
N SER A 64 -3.67 0.86 -5.81
CA SER A 64 -4.62 0.34 -4.82
C SER A 64 -6.02 0.18 -5.42
N VAL A 65 -6.48 1.14 -6.23
CA VAL A 65 -7.76 1.06 -6.94
C VAL A 65 -7.73 -0.03 -8.01
N ALA A 66 -6.64 -0.14 -8.77
CA ALA A 66 -6.48 -1.21 -9.76
C ALA A 66 -6.51 -2.60 -9.12
N LEU A 67 -5.82 -2.77 -7.98
CA LEU A 67 -5.85 -3.99 -7.17
C LEU A 67 -7.26 -4.32 -6.70
N ALA A 68 -7.99 -3.33 -6.18
CA ALA A 68 -9.37 -3.52 -5.70
C ALA A 68 -10.29 -3.98 -6.83
N ASN A 69 -10.24 -3.34 -8.00
CA ASN A 69 -11.05 -3.74 -9.16
C ASN A 69 -10.78 -5.19 -9.57
N ARG A 70 -9.50 -5.59 -9.65
CA ARG A 70 -9.12 -6.97 -9.96
C ARG A 70 -9.64 -7.96 -8.92
N LEU A 71 -9.45 -7.67 -7.64
CA LEU A 71 -9.91 -8.51 -6.53
C LEU A 71 -11.42 -8.71 -6.56
N VAL A 72 -12.19 -7.63 -6.72
CA VAL A 72 -13.66 -7.70 -6.76
C VAL A 72 -14.14 -8.50 -7.98
N LEU A 73 -13.49 -8.34 -9.14
CA LEU A 73 -13.82 -9.14 -10.33
C LEU A 73 -13.59 -10.64 -10.10
N GLU A 74 -12.49 -11.02 -9.47
CA GLU A 74 -12.21 -12.42 -9.11
C GLU A 74 -13.25 -12.96 -8.11
N MET A 75 -13.59 -12.19 -7.09
CA MET A 75 -14.60 -12.54 -6.09
C MET A 75 -15.98 -12.79 -6.72
N VAL A 76 -16.42 -11.92 -7.64
CA VAL A 76 -17.72 -12.08 -8.32
C VAL A 76 -17.74 -13.30 -9.23
N ARG A 77 -16.63 -13.59 -9.92
CA ARG A 77 -16.50 -14.79 -10.77
C ARG A 77 -16.61 -16.07 -9.95
N GLU A 78 -15.92 -16.14 -8.81
CA GLU A 78 -16.00 -17.29 -7.90
C GLU A 78 -17.44 -17.50 -7.42
N ARG A 79 -18.12 -16.44 -6.98
CA ARG A 79 -19.50 -16.53 -6.50
C ARG A 79 -20.45 -17.09 -7.57
N ARG A 80 -20.36 -16.60 -8.81
CA ARG A 80 -21.21 -17.05 -9.92
C ARG A 80 -20.93 -18.48 -10.40
N GLY A 81 -19.74 -19.02 -10.13
CA GLY A 81 -19.41 -20.41 -10.44
C GLY A 81 -19.78 -21.38 -9.32
N ALA A 82 -20.17 -20.87 -8.15
CA ALA A 82 -20.66 -21.66 -7.02
C ALA A 82 -22.19 -21.75 -6.96
N ASP A 83 -22.89 -20.93 -7.77
CA ASP A 83 -24.35 -20.98 -8.03
C ASP A 83 -24.65 -21.93 -9.21
#